data_AF-A0A3P6F2Y1-F1
#
_entry.id   AF-A0A3P6F2Y1-F1
#
_cell.length_a   1.000
_cell.length_b   1.000
_cell.length_c   1.000
_cell.angle_alpha   90.00
_cell.angle_beta   90.00
_cell.angle_gamma   90.00
#
_symmetry.space_group_name_H-M   'P 1'
#
loop_
_entity.id
_entity.type
_entity.pdbx_description
1 polymer ?
#
loop_
_entity_poly.entity_id
_entity_poly.type
_entity_poly.pdbx_seq_one_letter_code
_entity_poly.pdbx_strand_id
1 'polypeptide(L)'
;MSTYISIPTSLRVSINISKNTHTHTHIFNISNCISLLSLLCSLFLVSCSYLSSKMVSATVARNIAGIFGNVISLFLFLSPIPTFITIYKMKKVEEYKADPYLATVLNCALWVFYGLPIVHPDSLLVITINATGLAIELFYLSIFFYFSPTSRKVKVGLWLVGEMVFVGIVATCTLLLFHTHNKRSSFVGIICVIFVSLMYIAPLTIMSKVIKTKSVRYMPFSLSLANFLNGIIWVIYALIKFDLFILIGNGLGTVSGAVQLILYACYYKTTPKDDEEEDNLSKANSQLQLSGNQGQAKGVPA
;
A
#
# COMPACT_ATOMS: atom_id res chain seq x y z
N MET A 1 -24.10 7.23 47.51
CA MET A 1 -23.98 8.10 46.32
C MET A 1 -22.73 7.66 45.56
N SER A 2 -22.88 6.68 44.66
CA SER A 2 -21.77 6.12 43.88
C SER A 2 -21.93 6.58 42.44
N THR A 3 -21.04 7.47 42.01
CA THR A 3 -21.09 8.13 40.71
C THR A 3 -20.57 7.16 39.64
N TYR A 4 -21.47 6.60 38.83
CA TYR A 4 -21.09 5.88 37.62
C TYR A 4 -20.47 6.86 36.62
N ILE A 5 -19.15 6.74 36.39
CA ILE A 5 -18.46 7.45 35.33
C ILE A 5 -18.83 6.79 34.01
N SER A 6 -19.67 7.47 33.23
CA SER A 6 -20.06 7.09 31.88
C SER A 6 -18.85 7.15 30.95
N ILE A 7 -18.25 6.01 30.63
CA ILE A 7 -17.19 5.92 29.62
C ILE A 7 -17.79 6.21 28.24
N PRO A 8 -17.28 7.21 27.48
CA PRO A 8 -17.80 7.55 26.16
C PRO A 8 -17.73 6.37 25.19
N THR A 9 -18.74 6.27 24.31
CA THR A 9 -18.91 5.15 23.36
C THR A 9 -17.70 4.95 22.45
N SER A 10 -16.96 6.02 22.13
CA SER A 10 -15.71 5.96 21.36
C SER A 10 -14.58 5.22 22.08
N LEU A 11 -14.50 5.32 23.41
CA LEU A 11 -13.49 4.63 24.21
C LEU A 11 -13.81 3.14 24.39
N ARG A 12 -15.11 2.78 24.46
CA ARG A 12 -15.54 1.36 24.49
C ARG A 12 -15.21 0.62 23.20
N VAL A 13 -15.27 1.29 22.04
CA VAL A 13 -14.87 0.71 20.74
C VAL A 13 -13.37 0.42 20.73
N SER A 14 -12.53 1.35 21.20
CA SER A 14 -11.08 1.13 21.27
C SER A 14 -10.66 0.02 22.25
N ILE A 15 -11.37 -0.14 23.37
CA ILE A 15 -11.08 -1.19 24.35
C ILE A 15 -11.49 -2.58 23.83
N ASN A 16 -12.59 -2.69 23.09
CA ASN A 16 -13.01 -3.98 22.51
C ASN A 16 -12.11 -4.43 21.34
N ILE A 17 -11.49 -3.51 20.60
CA ILE A 17 -10.50 -3.85 19.56
C ILE A 17 -9.22 -4.46 20.19
N SER A 18 -8.87 -4.05 21.41
CA SER A 18 -7.68 -4.55 22.12
C SER A 18 -7.84 -6.00 22.62
N LYS A 19 -9.04 -6.40 23.04
CA LYS A 19 -9.24 -7.72 23.70
C LYS A 19 -9.30 -8.93 22.76
N ASN A 20 -9.45 -8.73 21.45
CA ASN A 20 -9.58 -9.84 20.49
C ASN A 20 -8.29 -10.19 19.72
N THR A 21 -7.13 -9.78 20.24
CA THR A 21 -5.82 -10.03 19.60
C THR A 21 -4.88 -10.78 20.55
N HIS A 22 -5.20 -12.05 20.84
CA HIS A 22 -4.21 -13.06 21.19
C HIS A 22 -4.19 -14.04 20.02
N THR A 23 -3.22 -13.99 19.09
CA THR A 23 -1.84 -14.42 19.27
C THR A 23 -0.94 -13.89 18.14
N HIS A 24 0.37 -13.75 18.45
CA HIS A 24 1.51 -13.35 17.59
C HIS A 24 1.87 -11.86 17.52
N THR A 25 2.70 -11.45 18.48
CA THR A 25 3.83 -10.49 18.36
C THR A 25 3.70 -9.41 17.27
N HIS A 26 2.78 -8.45 17.47
CA HIS A 26 2.67 -7.25 16.66
C HIS A 26 3.81 -6.26 16.99
N ILE A 27 4.97 -6.42 16.33
CA ILE A 27 6.06 -5.42 16.36
C ILE A 27 5.68 -4.15 15.57
N PHE A 28 4.55 -4.15 14.86
CA PHE A 28 3.91 -2.96 14.29
C PHE A 28 2.44 -2.95 14.75
N ASN A 29 2.17 -2.29 15.87
CA ASN A 29 0.81 -2.17 16.40
C ASN A 29 0.00 -1.27 15.46
N ILE A 30 -0.99 -1.83 14.78
CA ILE A 30 -1.86 -1.14 13.82
C ILE A 30 -2.52 0.10 14.47
N SER A 31 -2.80 0.03 15.78
CA SER A 31 -3.29 1.17 16.57
C SER A 31 -2.28 2.32 16.64
N ASN A 32 -0.99 2.02 16.75
CA ASN A 32 0.08 3.03 16.76
C ASN A 32 0.26 3.65 15.37
N CYS A 33 0.09 2.87 14.30
CA CYS A 33 0.12 3.41 12.93
C CYS A 33 -1.08 4.33 12.66
N ILE A 34 -2.28 3.93 13.06
CA ILE A 34 -3.47 4.79 12.93
C ILE A 34 -3.31 6.06 13.76
N SER A 35 -2.81 5.96 15.00
CA SER A 35 -2.56 7.11 15.87
C SER A 35 -1.49 8.04 15.32
N LEU A 36 -0.46 7.49 14.68
CA LEU A 36 0.58 8.27 14.02
C LEU A 36 0.07 8.93 12.75
N LEU A 37 -0.71 8.22 11.92
CA LEU A 37 -1.31 8.80 10.71
C LEU A 37 -2.35 9.87 11.05
N SER A 38 -3.15 9.69 12.10
CA SER A 38 -4.09 10.70 12.57
C SER A 38 -3.37 11.90 13.16
N LEU A 39 -2.26 11.70 13.89
CA LEU A 39 -1.39 12.77 14.36
C LEU A 39 -0.76 13.53 13.19
N LEU A 40 -0.21 12.84 12.20
CA LEU A 40 0.38 13.45 11.00
C LEU A 40 -0.67 14.22 10.19
N CYS A 41 -1.87 13.68 10.04
CA CYS A 41 -2.99 14.36 9.40
C CYS A 41 -3.39 15.62 10.19
N SER A 42 -3.49 15.52 11.52
CA SER A 42 -3.82 16.67 12.37
C SER A 42 -2.75 17.75 12.33
N LEU A 43 -1.47 17.36 12.38
CA LEU A 43 -0.33 18.26 12.23
C LEU A 43 -0.31 18.91 10.85
N PHE A 44 -0.66 18.17 9.80
CA PHE A 44 -0.77 18.72 8.44
C PHE A 44 -1.91 19.73 8.33
N LEU A 45 -3.09 19.44 8.89
CA LEU A 45 -4.23 20.36 8.90
C LEU A 45 -3.93 21.62 9.70
N VAL A 46 -3.35 21.48 10.90
CA VAL A 46 -2.89 22.62 11.73
C VAL A 46 -1.83 23.43 10.99
N SER A 47 -0.89 22.76 10.33
CA SER A 47 0.11 23.43 9.48
C SER A 47 -0.59 24.17 8.35
N CYS A 48 -1.53 23.58 7.62
CA CYS A 48 -2.27 24.24 6.54
C CYS A 48 -3.06 25.47 7.04
N SER A 49 -3.74 25.37 8.18
CA SER A 49 -4.44 26.51 8.80
C SER A 49 -3.47 27.62 9.23
N TYR A 50 -2.30 27.27 9.75
CA TYR A 50 -1.24 28.22 10.11
C TYR A 50 -0.55 28.82 8.88
N LEU A 51 -0.36 28.04 7.82
CA LEU A 51 0.18 28.48 6.53
C LEU A 51 -0.81 29.39 5.81
N SER A 52 -2.11 29.19 5.98
CA SER A 52 -3.12 30.10 5.42
C SER A 52 -3.20 31.44 6.16
N SER A 53 -2.73 31.51 7.42
CA SER A 53 -2.75 32.74 8.23
C SER A 53 -1.48 33.57 8.13
N LYS A 54 -0.39 33.03 7.55
CA LYS A 54 0.84 33.78 7.21
C LYS A 54 1.06 33.76 5.70
N MET A 55 1.60 34.84 5.13
CA MET A 55 2.08 34.85 3.74
C MET A 55 3.32 33.94 3.60
N VAL A 56 3.10 32.62 3.60
CA VAL A 56 4.15 31.61 3.44
C VAL A 56 4.45 31.45 1.96
N SER A 57 5.74 31.50 1.59
CA SER A 57 6.16 31.27 0.20
C SER A 57 5.73 29.88 -0.28
N ALA A 58 5.23 29.78 -1.52
CA ALA A 58 4.84 28.52 -2.15
C ALA A 58 5.93 27.44 -2.06
N THR A 59 7.21 27.82 -2.06
CA THR A 59 8.33 26.88 -1.88
C THR A 59 8.33 26.24 -0.48
N VAL A 60 8.07 27.02 0.57
CA VAL A 60 8.00 26.50 1.95
C VAL A 60 6.80 25.58 2.11
N ALA A 61 5.64 25.97 1.59
CA ALA A 61 4.44 25.14 1.61
C ALA A 61 4.65 23.80 0.88
N ARG A 62 5.26 23.84 -0.31
CA ARG A 62 5.61 22.63 -1.07
C ARG A 62 6.57 21.72 -0.30
N ASN A 63 7.57 22.29 0.37
CA ASN A 63 8.53 21.51 1.15
C ASN A 63 7.86 20.82 2.35
N ILE A 64 6.97 21.52 3.07
CA ILE A 64 6.21 20.93 4.18
C ILE A 64 5.36 19.77 3.66
N ALA A 65 4.60 19.97 2.59
CA ALA A 65 3.80 18.90 1.98
C ALA A 65 4.68 17.69 1.59
N GLY A 66 5.83 17.93 0.95
CA GLY A 66 6.74 16.87 0.55
C GLY A 66 7.37 16.12 1.73
N ILE A 67 7.64 16.78 2.86
CA ILE A 67 8.13 16.13 4.09
C ILE A 67 7.06 15.19 4.66
N PHE A 68 5.82 15.66 4.78
CA PHE A 68 4.71 14.79 5.19
C PHE A 68 4.50 13.62 4.21
N GLY A 69 4.59 13.88 2.91
CA GLY A 69 4.56 12.85 1.87
C GLY A 69 5.65 11.79 2.05
N ASN A 70 6.89 12.20 2.31
CA ASN A 70 8.01 11.30 2.59
C ASN A 70 7.72 10.42 3.82
N VAL A 71 7.23 11.00 4.92
CA VAL A 71 6.94 10.26 6.15
C VAL A 71 5.83 9.23 5.93
N ILE A 72 4.71 9.61 5.31
CA ILE A 72 3.59 8.68 5.06
C ILE A 72 4.02 7.56 4.10
N SER A 73 4.67 7.92 3.00
CA SER A 73 5.20 6.95 2.03
C SER A 73 6.21 5.98 2.67
N LEU A 74 7.05 6.44 3.61
CA LEU A 74 7.97 5.56 4.32
C LEU A 74 7.21 4.47 5.09
N PHE A 75 6.13 4.80 5.80
CA PHE A 75 5.30 3.79 6.47
C PHE A 75 4.66 2.82 5.49
N LEU A 76 4.26 3.28 4.31
CA LEU A 76 3.76 2.39 3.25
C LEU A 76 4.84 1.42 2.77
N PHE A 77 6.07 1.89 2.53
CA PHE A 77 7.20 1.03 2.18
C PHE A 77 7.59 0.05 3.29
N LEU A 78 7.40 0.41 4.56
CA LEU A 78 7.65 -0.48 5.70
C LEU A 78 6.50 -1.46 5.97
N SER A 79 5.35 -1.31 5.32
CA SER A 79 4.18 -2.17 5.53
C SER A 79 4.43 -3.67 5.26
N PRO A 80 5.32 -4.09 4.34
CA PRO A 80 5.63 -5.50 4.12
C PRO A 80 6.59 -6.12 5.15
N ILE A 81 7.14 -5.36 6.12
CA ILE A 81 8.07 -5.89 7.14
C ILE A 81 7.55 -7.19 7.79
N PRO A 82 6.29 -7.29 8.26
CA PRO A 82 5.80 -8.51 8.89
C PRO A 82 5.88 -9.73 7.97
N THR A 83 5.58 -9.55 6.69
CA THR A 83 5.70 -10.60 5.66
C THR A 83 7.13 -11.08 5.53
N PHE A 84 8.10 -10.17 5.47
CA PHE A 84 9.52 -10.54 5.34
C PHE A 84 10.12 -11.13 6.61
N ILE A 85 9.63 -10.73 7.79
CA ILE A 85 9.95 -11.41 9.05
C ILE A 85 9.48 -12.87 9.00
N THR A 86 8.27 -13.13 8.48
CA THR A 86 7.76 -14.51 8.32
C THR A 86 8.63 -15.31 7.35
N ILE A 87 8.96 -14.77 6.18
CA ILE A 87 9.86 -15.43 5.22
C ILE A 87 11.21 -15.75 5.87
N TYR A 88 11.79 -14.79 6.59
CA TYR A 88 13.08 -14.97 7.26
C TYR A 88 13.04 -16.04 8.35
N LYS A 89 11.95 -16.12 9.13
CA LYS A 89 11.76 -17.12 10.18
C LYS A 89 11.53 -18.51 9.59
N MET A 90 10.71 -18.61 8.55
CA MET A 90 10.39 -19.88 7.89
C MET A 90 11.54 -20.40 7.01
N LYS A 91 12.49 -19.54 6.62
CA LYS A 91 13.58 -19.85 5.69
C LYS A 91 13.11 -20.34 4.32
N LYS A 92 11.88 -19.99 3.94
CA LYS A 92 11.24 -20.30 2.66
C LYS A 92 10.24 -19.20 2.31
N VAL A 93 10.05 -18.97 1.01
CA VAL A 93 9.14 -17.94 0.47
C VAL A 93 7.69 -18.42 0.27
N GLU A 94 7.42 -19.71 0.32
CA GLU A 94 6.07 -20.30 0.14
C GLU A 94 5.29 -19.67 -1.04
N GLU A 95 4.03 -19.27 -0.82
CA GLU A 95 3.16 -18.64 -1.81
C GLU A 95 3.37 -17.13 -1.99
N TYR A 96 4.23 -16.52 -1.17
CA TYR A 96 4.53 -15.09 -1.31
C TYR A 96 5.13 -14.80 -2.68
N LYS A 97 4.71 -13.69 -3.31
CA LYS A 97 5.11 -13.33 -4.68
C LYS A 97 6.09 -12.16 -4.67
N ALA A 98 7.04 -12.19 -5.60
CA ALA A 98 8.00 -11.10 -5.80
C ALA A 98 7.44 -9.94 -6.64
N ASP A 99 6.37 -10.18 -7.39
CA ASP A 99 5.86 -9.27 -8.42
C ASP A 99 5.55 -7.84 -7.89
N PRO A 100 4.94 -7.64 -6.71
CA PRO A 100 4.68 -6.30 -6.18
C PRO A 100 5.96 -5.51 -5.89
N TYR A 101 7.01 -6.19 -5.41
CA TYR A 101 8.28 -5.56 -5.05
C TYR A 101 9.09 -5.21 -6.30
N LEU A 102 9.09 -6.09 -7.32
CA LEU A 102 9.69 -5.80 -8.64
C LEU A 102 9.02 -4.59 -9.31
N ALA A 103 7.68 -4.58 -9.37
CA ALA A 103 6.95 -3.45 -9.92
C ALA A 103 7.27 -2.13 -9.20
N THR A 104 7.44 -2.20 -7.87
CA THR A 104 7.78 -1.03 -7.04
C THR A 104 9.23 -0.58 -7.25
N VAL A 105 10.19 -1.50 -7.42
CA VAL A 105 11.58 -1.17 -7.81
C VAL A 105 11.59 -0.37 -9.11
N LEU A 106 10.94 -0.86 -10.16
CA LEU A 106 10.88 -0.15 -11.44
C LEU A 106 10.24 1.23 -11.30
N ASN A 107 9.10 1.32 -10.61
CA ASN A 107 8.42 2.59 -10.37
C ASN A 107 9.32 3.58 -9.61
N CYS A 108 9.95 3.15 -8.52
CA CYS A 108 10.85 4.01 -7.74
C CYS A 108 12.07 4.44 -8.56
N ALA A 109 12.67 3.55 -9.36
CA ALA A 109 13.80 3.90 -10.23
C ALA A 109 13.41 4.97 -11.27
N LEU A 110 12.24 4.84 -11.89
CA LEU A 110 11.72 5.84 -12.84
C LEU A 110 11.45 7.18 -12.16
N TRP A 111 10.85 7.20 -10.96
CA TRP A 111 10.61 8.45 -10.21
C TRP A 111 11.88 9.10 -9.68
N VAL A 112 12.89 8.30 -9.29
CA VAL A 112 14.23 8.82 -8.98
C VAL A 112 14.80 9.51 -10.21
N PHE A 113 14.77 8.86 -11.37
CA PHE A 113 15.27 9.45 -12.62
C PHE A 113 14.49 10.71 -13.03
N TYR A 114 13.16 10.68 -12.94
CA TYR A 114 12.29 11.83 -13.16
C TYR A 114 12.73 13.02 -12.30
N GLY A 115 12.89 12.82 -10.99
CA GLY A 115 13.19 13.90 -10.05
C GLY A 115 14.61 14.45 -10.13
N LEU A 116 15.54 13.81 -10.85
CA LEU A 116 16.92 14.32 -10.97
C LEU A 116 16.93 15.74 -11.55
N PRO A 117 17.77 16.67 -11.06
CA PRO A 117 17.79 18.05 -11.54
C PRO A 117 18.03 18.20 -13.04
N ILE A 118 18.74 17.25 -13.67
CA ILE A 118 18.98 17.23 -15.12
C ILE A 118 17.72 16.91 -15.94
N VAL A 119 16.72 16.25 -15.32
CA VAL A 119 15.44 15.85 -15.93
C VAL A 119 14.32 16.79 -15.49
N HIS A 120 14.06 16.88 -14.18
CA HIS A 120 13.01 17.70 -13.58
C HIS A 120 13.54 18.45 -12.33
N PRO A 121 13.94 19.73 -12.48
CA PRO A 121 14.44 20.55 -11.37
C PRO A 121 13.47 20.67 -10.18
N ASP A 122 13.99 21.08 -9.03
CA ASP A 122 13.22 21.38 -7.80
C ASP A 122 12.37 20.23 -7.23
N SER A 123 12.77 18.97 -7.47
CA SER A 123 12.01 17.77 -7.11
C SER A 123 12.73 16.84 -6.13
N LEU A 124 13.62 17.41 -5.31
CA LEU A 124 14.43 16.65 -4.34
C LEU A 124 13.58 15.73 -3.43
N LEU A 125 12.44 16.20 -2.95
CA LEU A 125 11.58 15.40 -2.04
C LEU A 125 10.94 14.20 -2.73
N VAL A 126 10.78 14.23 -4.05
CA VAL A 126 10.36 13.06 -4.85
C VAL A 126 11.51 12.06 -4.96
N ILE A 127 12.74 12.56 -5.16
CA ILE A 127 13.95 11.72 -5.20
C ILE A 127 14.14 11.00 -3.87
N THR A 128 14.10 11.73 -2.74
CA THR A 128 14.42 11.15 -1.43
C THR A 128 13.52 9.98 -1.08
N ILE A 129 12.21 10.11 -1.29
CA ILE A 129 11.27 9.05 -0.94
C ILE A 129 11.40 7.84 -1.88
N ASN A 130 11.57 8.07 -3.18
CA ASN A 130 11.67 6.98 -4.14
C ASN A 130 13.03 6.28 -4.07
N ALA A 131 14.11 7.00 -3.77
CA ALA A 131 15.41 6.39 -3.51
C ALA A 131 15.40 5.54 -2.23
N THR A 132 14.72 6.03 -1.19
CA THR A 132 14.51 5.27 0.06
C THR A 132 13.66 4.03 -0.20
N GLY A 133 12.54 4.18 -0.93
CA GLY A 133 11.69 3.07 -1.35
C GLY A 133 12.45 2.04 -2.16
N LEU A 134 13.21 2.48 -3.17
CA LEU A 134 14.06 1.61 -3.98
C LEU A 134 15.03 0.78 -3.12
N ALA A 135 15.68 1.40 -2.13
CA ALA A 135 16.58 0.69 -1.23
C ALA A 135 15.85 -0.35 -0.37
N ILE A 136 14.66 -0.01 0.16
CA ILE A 136 13.82 -0.93 0.95
C ILE A 136 13.34 -2.10 0.09
N GLU A 137 12.86 -1.84 -1.11
CA GLU A 137 12.34 -2.85 -2.03
C GLU A 137 13.45 -3.80 -2.51
N LEU A 138 14.64 -3.29 -2.80
CA LEU A 138 15.81 -4.12 -3.11
C LEU A 138 16.24 -4.97 -1.90
N PHE A 139 16.14 -4.43 -0.68
CA PHE A 139 16.39 -5.21 0.53
C PHE A 139 15.37 -6.35 0.70
N TYR A 140 14.09 -6.09 0.50
CA TYR A 140 13.05 -7.11 0.46
C TYR A 140 13.30 -8.18 -0.59
N LEU A 141 13.61 -7.77 -1.82
CA LEU A 141 13.94 -8.70 -2.89
C LEU A 141 15.20 -9.51 -2.58
N SER A 142 16.18 -8.97 -1.86
CA SER A 142 17.37 -9.73 -1.44
C SER A 142 17.02 -10.88 -0.49
N ILE A 143 16.13 -10.64 0.48
CA ILE A 143 15.63 -11.67 1.40
C ILE A 143 14.82 -12.70 0.63
N PHE A 144 13.89 -12.23 -0.22
CA PHE A 144 13.07 -13.10 -1.06
C PHE A 144 13.94 -14.00 -1.94
N PHE A 145 14.93 -13.40 -2.60
CA PHE A 145 15.87 -14.07 -3.47
C PHE A 145 16.63 -15.13 -2.69
N TYR A 146 17.22 -14.80 -1.53
CA TYR A 146 18.01 -15.74 -0.74
C TYR A 146 17.24 -17.03 -0.38
N PHE A 147 16.00 -16.90 0.11
CA PHE A 147 15.15 -18.02 0.53
C PHE A 147 14.31 -18.66 -0.59
N SER A 148 14.48 -18.22 -1.84
CA SER A 148 13.77 -18.77 -2.98
C SER A 148 14.44 -20.02 -3.60
N PRO A 149 13.66 -20.95 -4.18
CA PRO A 149 14.22 -21.98 -5.05
C PRO A 149 14.85 -21.36 -6.31
N THR A 150 15.80 -22.07 -6.93
CA THR A 150 16.61 -21.59 -8.06
C THR A 150 15.78 -21.05 -9.22
N SER A 151 14.66 -21.70 -9.56
CA SER A 151 13.77 -21.24 -10.64
C SER A 151 13.20 -19.84 -10.39
N ARG A 152 12.82 -19.55 -9.15
CA ARG A 152 12.30 -18.23 -8.75
C ARG A 152 13.42 -17.19 -8.65
N LYS A 153 14.61 -17.58 -8.17
CA LYS A 153 15.81 -16.74 -8.18
C LYS A 153 16.15 -16.25 -9.58
N VAL A 154 16.27 -17.18 -10.54
CA VAL A 154 16.56 -16.84 -11.95
C VAL A 154 15.49 -15.89 -12.50
N LYS A 155 14.20 -16.16 -12.25
CA LYS A 155 13.12 -15.26 -12.68
C LYS A 155 13.30 -13.85 -12.12
N VAL A 156 13.47 -13.70 -10.80
CA VAL A 156 13.64 -12.39 -10.16
C VAL A 156 14.89 -11.67 -10.70
N GLY A 157 16.01 -12.39 -10.85
CA GLY A 157 17.24 -11.82 -11.39
C GLY A 157 17.07 -11.31 -12.84
N LEU A 158 16.43 -12.08 -13.71
CA LEU A 158 16.15 -11.67 -15.08
C LEU A 158 15.23 -10.45 -15.16
N TRP A 159 14.22 -10.36 -14.28
CA TRP A 159 13.36 -9.19 -14.19
C TRP A 159 14.14 -7.95 -13.76
N LEU A 160 14.96 -8.03 -12.71
CA LEU A 160 15.79 -6.90 -12.24
C LEU A 160 16.79 -6.43 -13.30
N VAL A 161 17.42 -7.36 -14.03
CA VAL A 161 18.28 -7.02 -15.17
C VAL A 161 17.48 -6.32 -16.26
N GLY A 162 16.29 -6.84 -16.60
CA GLY A 162 15.39 -6.22 -17.56
C GLY A 162 14.96 -4.81 -17.17
N GLU A 163 14.61 -4.59 -15.90
CA GLU A 163 14.27 -3.27 -15.34
C GLU A 163 15.46 -2.32 -15.42
N MET A 164 16.66 -2.77 -15.06
CA MET A 164 17.88 -1.97 -15.15
C MET A 164 18.18 -1.56 -16.60
N VAL A 165 18.11 -2.49 -17.55
CA VAL A 165 18.29 -2.22 -18.98
C VAL A 165 17.24 -1.24 -19.47
N PHE A 166 15.97 -1.45 -19.12
CA PHE A 166 14.87 -0.56 -19.51
C PHE A 166 15.06 0.86 -18.98
N VAL A 167 15.36 1.03 -17.68
CA VAL A 167 15.64 2.35 -17.08
C VAL A 167 16.87 2.99 -17.73
N GLY A 168 17.90 2.19 -18.03
CA GLY A 168 19.08 2.64 -18.77
C GLY A 168 18.73 3.19 -20.15
N ILE A 169 17.92 2.46 -20.94
CA ILE A 169 17.44 2.91 -22.25
C ILE A 169 16.65 4.22 -22.12
N VAL A 170 15.69 4.28 -21.19
CA VAL A 170 14.90 5.49 -20.94
C VAL A 170 15.81 6.67 -20.60
N ALA A 171 16.81 6.46 -19.74
CA ALA A 171 17.75 7.50 -19.36
C ALA A 171 18.62 7.96 -20.54
N THR A 172 19.19 7.03 -21.31
CA THR A 172 19.99 7.34 -22.50
C THR A 172 19.17 8.09 -23.54
N CYS A 173 17.97 7.62 -23.89
CA CYS A 173 17.07 8.32 -24.81
C CYS A 173 16.73 9.71 -24.28
N THR A 174 16.46 9.85 -22.98
CA THR A 174 16.10 11.13 -22.36
C THR A 174 17.22 12.16 -22.51
N LEU A 175 18.47 11.75 -22.22
CA LEU A 175 19.61 12.64 -22.18
C LEU A 175 20.16 12.96 -23.58
N LEU A 176 20.07 12.01 -24.52
CA LEU A 176 20.58 12.19 -25.88
C LEU A 176 19.57 12.87 -26.82
N LEU A 177 18.27 12.56 -26.70
CA LEU A 177 17.24 13.05 -27.65
C LEU A 177 16.58 14.36 -27.20
N PHE A 178 16.67 14.71 -25.92
CA PHE A 178 16.03 15.92 -25.39
C PHE A 178 17.04 16.81 -24.65
N HIS A 179 17.04 18.10 -24.99
CA HIS A 179 18.00 19.08 -24.46
C HIS A 179 17.39 20.10 -23.49
N THR A 180 16.06 20.12 -23.33
CA THR A 180 15.38 21.02 -22.38
C THR A 180 14.74 20.22 -21.25
N HIS A 181 14.69 20.81 -20.05
CA HIS A 181 14.03 20.20 -18.89
C HIS A 181 12.57 19.84 -19.19
N ASN A 182 11.82 20.73 -19.84
CA ASN A 182 10.41 20.46 -20.18
C ASN A 182 10.25 19.18 -21.02
N LYS A 183 11.06 18.99 -22.07
CA LYS A 183 10.96 17.80 -22.92
C LYS A 183 11.38 16.52 -22.18
N ARG A 184 12.46 16.60 -21.38
CA ARG A 184 12.93 15.48 -20.55
C ARG A 184 11.88 15.07 -19.51
N SER A 185 11.36 16.05 -18.78
CA SER A 185 10.29 15.87 -17.79
C SER A 185 9.05 15.27 -18.43
N SER A 186 8.61 15.78 -19.58
CA SER A 186 7.44 15.23 -20.27
C SER A 186 7.64 13.78 -20.72
N PHE A 187 8.78 13.45 -21.33
CA PHE A 187 9.05 12.10 -21.79
C PHE A 187 9.09 11.09 -20.64
N VAL A 188 9.87 11.37 -19.59
CA VAL A 188 9.99 10.47 -18.44
C VAL A 188 8.68 10.44 -17.64
N GLY A 189 8.02 11.58 -17.46
CA GLY A 189 6.77 11.70 -16.72
C GLY A 189 5.62 10.89 -17.33
N ILE A 190 5.51 10.85 -18.66
CA ILE A 190 4.53 9.98 -19.36
C ILE A 190 4.78 8.51 -19.01
N ILE A 191 6.04 8.08 -19.05
CA ILE A 191 6.42 6.70 -18.72
C ILE A 191 6.08 6.40 -17.25
N CYS A 192 6.42 7.28 -16.31
CA CYS A 192 6.05 7.15 -14.90
C CYS A 192 4.53 6.99 -14.72
N VAL A 193 3.73 7.82 -15.40
CA VAL A 193 2.26 7.76 -15.34
C VAL A 193 1.71 6.45 -15.90
N ILE A 194 2.28 5.90 -16.98
CA ILE A 194 1.88 4.60 -17.53
C ILE A 194 2.13 3.50 -16.49
N PHE A 195 3.33 3.42 -15.92
CA PHE A 195 3.69 2.37 -14.98
C PHE A 195 2.90 2.46 -13.67
N VAL A 196 2.73 3.66 -13.10
CA VAL A 196 1.91 3.83 -11.90
C VAL A 196 0.44 3.45 -12.17
N SER A 197 -0.08 3.74 -13.37
CA SER A 197 -1.43 3.32 -13.77
C SER A 197 -1.57 1.81 -13.81
N LEU A 198 -0.58 1.10 -14.34
CA LEU A 198 -0.54 -0.37 -14.35
C LEU A 198 -0.48 -0.95 -12.93
N MET A 199 0.23 -0.32 -12.00
CA MET A 199 0.28 -0.76 -10.60
C MET A 199 -1.10 -0.71 -9.92
N TYR A 200 -2.01 0.18 -10.35
CA TYR A 200 -3.37 0.22 -9.81
C TYR A 200 -4.28 -0.95 -10.24
N ILE A 201 -3.83 -1.83 -11.15
CA ILE A 201 -4.56 -3.07 -11.48
C ILE A 201 -4.68 -3.98 -10.25
N ALA A 202 -3.65 -4.03 -9.39
CA ALA A 202 -3.67 -4.84 -8.17
C ALA A 202 -4.77 -4.39 -7.18
N PRO A 203 -4.84 -3.12 -6.73
CA PRO A 203 -5.92 -2.67 -5.85
C PRO A 203 -7.29 -2.77 -6.51
N LEU A 204 -7.42 -2.56 -7.83
CA LEU A 204 -8.68 -2.81 -8.55
C LEU A 204 -9.15 -4.27 -8.45
N THR A 205 -8.20 -5.21 -8.55
CA THR A 205 -8.49 -6.65 -8.39
C THR A 205 -8.95 -6.97 -6.97
N ILE A 206 -8.31 -6.36 -5.96
CA ILE A 206 -8.72 -6.53 -4.55
C ILE A 206 -10.11 -5.91 -4.32
N MET A 207 -10.39 -4.73 -4.86
CA MET A 207 -11.72 -4.11 -4.78
C MET A 207 -12.80 -5.01 -5.43
N SER A 208 -12.51 -5.59 -6.60
CA SER A 208 -13.41 -6.57 -7.24
C SER A 208 -13.64 -7.79 -6.34
N LYS A 209 -12.59 -8.30 -5.67
CA LYS A 209 -12.71 -9.40 -4.72
C LYS A 209 -13.62 -9.03 -3.56
N VAL A 210 -13.45 -7.86 -2.94
CA VAL A 210 -14.31 -7.37 -1.84
C VAL A 210 -15.79 -7.34 -2.25
N ILE A 211 -16.10 -6.84 -3.45
CA ILE A 211 -17.48 -6.76 -3.94
C ILE A 211 -18.09 -8.15 -4.14
N LYS A 212 -17.31 -9.09 -4.69
CA LYS A 212 -17.74 -10.47 -4.97
C LYS A 212 -17.90 -11.29 -3.68
N THR A 213 -16.94 -11.19 -2.76
CA THR A 213 -16.91 -11.97 -1.53
C THR A 213 -17.63 -11.29 -0.37
N LYS A 214 -18.10 -10.05 -0.56
CA LYS A 214 -18.77 -9.24 0.48
C LYS A 214 -17.96 -9.09 1.77
N SER A 215 -16.63 -9.20 1.66
CA SER A 215 -15.69 -9.30 2.77
C SER A 215 -14.44 -8.46 2.52
N VAL A 216 -14.01 -7.71 3.54
CA VAL A 216 -12.84 -6.81 3.49
C VAL A 216 -11.54 -7.46 3.99
N ARG A 217 -11.52 -8.78 4.17
CA ARG A 217 -10.37 -9.54 4.72
C ARG A 217 -9.02 -9.26 4.05
N TYR A 218 -9.04 -9.02 2.74
CA TYR A 218 -7.82 -8.76 1.94
C TYR A 218 -7.54 -7.27 1.72
N MET A 219 -8.34 -6.38 2.33
CA MET A 219 -8.23 -4.92 2.19
C MET A 219 -8.24 -4.27 3.58
N PRO A 220 -7.08 -4.26 4.28
CA PRO A 220 -7.01 -3.69 5.62
C PRO A 220 -7.22 -2.18 5.60
N PHE A 221 -8.12 -1.69 6.47
CA PHE A 221 -8.49 -0.27 6.55
C PHE A 221 -7.29 0.67 6.66
N SER A 222 -6.32 0.34 7.54
CA SER A 222 -5.17 1.21 7.79
C SER A 222 -4.31 1.42 6.55
N LEU A 223 -4.14 0.38 5.72
CA LEU A 223 -3.37 0.48 4.48
C LEU A 223 -4.12 1.32 3.44
N SER A 224 -5.44 1.11 3.31
CA SER A 224 -6.30 1.92 2.43
C SER A 224 -6.29 3.40 2.84
N LEU A 225 -6.38 3.69 4.14
CA LEU A 225 -6.33 5.06 4.67
C LEU A 225 -4.95 5.68 4.45
N ALA A 226 -3.87 4.94 4.72
CA ALA A 226 -2.51 5.40 4.48
C ALA A 226 -2.27 5.75 3.01
N ASN A 227 -2.70 4.88 2.09
CA ASN A 227 -2.61 5.13 0.65
C ASN A 227 -3.43 6.35 0.21
N PHE A 228 -4.64 6.52 0.76
CA PHE A 228 -5.48 7.68 0.47
C PHE A 228 -4.84 8.99 0.93
N LEU A 229 -4.36 9.05 2.17
CA LEU A 229 -3.68 10.23 2.71
C LEU A 229 -2.37 10.51 1.97
N ASN A 230 -1.65 9.46 1.58
CA ASN A 230 -0.46 9.57 0.75
C ASN A 230 -0.78 10.19 -0.62
N GLY A 231 -1.85 9.74 -1.28
CA GLY A 231 -2.32 10.34 -2.52
C GLY A 231 -2.62 11.82 -2.37
N ILE A 232 -3.41 12.19 -1.34
CA ILE A 232 -3.79 13.60 -1.09
C ILE A 232 -2.55 14.47 -0.90
N ILE A 233 -1.60 14.07 -0.05
CA ILE A 233 -0.46 14.93 0.27
C ILE A 233 0.44 15.16 -0.97
N TRP A 234 0.60 14.14 -1.82
CA TRP A 234 1.36 14.27 -3.06
C TRP A 234 0.60 15.03 -4.16
N VAL A 235 -0.74 14.95 -4.19
CA VAL A 235 -1.57 15.83 -5.01
C VAL A 235 -1.40 17.29 -4.59
N ILE A 236 -1.42 17.58 -3.28
CA ILE A 236 -1.17 18.94 -2.76
C ILE A 236 0.24 19.41 -3.13
N TYR A 237 1.26 18.56 -2.93
CA TYR A 237 2.64 18.84 -3.34
C TYR A 237 2.73 19.22 -4.82
N ALA A 238 2.03 18.49 -5.68
CA ALA A 238 2.01 18.71 -7.12
C ALA A 238 1.21 19.96 -7.53
N LEU A 239 0.19 20.37 -6.78
CA LEU A 239 -0.62 21.56 -7.10
C LEU A 239 0.07 22.88 -6.71
N ILE A 240 0.86 22.90 -5.63
CA ILE A 240 1.52 24.14 -5.15
C ILE A 240 2.52 24.70 -6.18
N LYS A 241 3.32 23.82 -6.78
CA LYS A 241 4.09 24.13 -7.98
C LYS A 241 3.70 23.09 -9.01
N PHE A 242 2.79 23.48 -9.90
CA PHE A 242 2.07 22.59 -10.79
C PHE A 242 3.01 21.60 -11.49
N ASP A 243 2.88 20.33 -11.11
CA ASP A 243 3.51 19.18 -11.76
C ASP A 243 2.41 18.22 -12.19
N LEU A 244 2.14 18.19 -13.50
CA LEU A 244 1.08 17.38 -14.07
C LEU A 244 1.30 15.87 -13.87
N PHE A 245 2.53 15.39 -13.91
CA PHE A 245 2.80 13.95 -13.89
C PHE A 245 2.68 13.39 -12.47
N ILE A 246 3.21 14.13 -11.48
CA ILE A 246 3.00 13.78 -10.07
C ILE A 246 1.51 13.87 -9.73
N LEU A 247 0.81 14.88 -10.24
CA LEU A 247 -0.63 15.07 -10.02
C LEU A 247 -1.45 13.90 -10.55
N ILE A 248 -1.23 13.46 -11.79
CA ILE A 248 -1.98 12.35 -12.38
C ILE A 248 -1.75 11.06 -11.60
N GLY A 249 -0.49 10.70 -11.34
CA GLY A 249 -0.15 9.44 -10.65
C GLY A 249 -0.73 9.35 -9.24
N ASN A 250 -0.65 10.45 -8.47
CA ASN A 250 -1.17 10.51 -7.11
C ASN A 250 -2.67 10.79 -7.06
N GLY A 251 -3.23 11.46 -8.07
CA GLY A 251 -4.67 11.63 -8.25
C GLY A 251 -5.38 10.29 -8.44
N LEU A 252 -4.84 9.42 -9.30
CA LEU A 252 -5.33 8.04 -9.45
C LEU A 252 -5.28 7.27 -8.12
N GLY A 253 -4.20 7.43 -7.36
CA GLY A 253 -4.06 6.82 -6.03
C GLY A 253 -5.06 7.34 -5.02
N THR A 254 -5.32 8.65 -5.04
CA THR A 254 -6.31 9.30 -4.17
C THR A 254 -7.71 8.77 -4.48
N VAL A 255 -8.10 8.69 -5.75
CA VAL A 255 -9.39 8.13 -6.15
C VAL A 255 -9.49 6.66 -5.77
N SER A 256 -8.46 5.86 -6.08
CA SER A 256 -8.43 4.44 -5.70
C SER A 256 -8.54 4.23 -4.20
N GLY A 257 -7.80 5.00 -3.40
CA GLY A 257 -7.86 4.97 -1.93
C GLY A 257 -9.22 5.37 -1.39
N ALA A 258 -9.85 6.40 -1.95
CA ALA A 258 -11.21 6.81 -1.57
C ALA A 258 -12.23 5.68 -1.82
N VAL A 259 -12.17 5.04 -2.99
CA VAL A 259 -13.05 3.90 -3.32
C VAL A 259 -12.81 2.72 -2.37
N GLN A 260 -11.55 2.42 -2.04
CA GLN A 260 -11.22 1.38 -1.05
C GLN A 260 -11.83 1.67 0.33
N LEU A 261 -11.77 2.92 0.79
CA LEU A 261 -12.37 3.32 2.07
C LEU A 261 -13.91 3.23 2.04
N ILE A 262 -14.54 3.63 0.93
CA ILE A 262 -16.00 3.49 0.74
C ILE A 262 -16.40 2.01 0.78
N LEU A 263 -15.71 1.16 0.00
CA LEU A 263 -15.97 -0.27 -0.02
C LEU A 263 -15.76 -0.90 1.35
N TYR A 264 -14.71 -0.48 2.07
CA TYR A 264 -14.49 -0.94 3.43
C TYR A 264 -15.70 -0.60 4.32
N ALA A 265 -16.17 0.65 4.30
CA ALA A 265 -17.32 1.06 5.10
C ALA A 265 -18.61 0.28 4.75
N CYS A 266 -18.83 -0.02 3.48
CA CYS A 266 -19.99 -0.79 3.02
C CYS A 266 -19.95 -2.27 3.45
N TYR A 267 -18.79 -2.92 3.39
CA TYR A 267 -18.66 -4.38 3.56
C TYR A 267 -18.04 -4.83 4.89
N TYR A 268 -17.58 -3.89 5.73
CA TYR A 268 -17.00 -4.23 7.04
C TYR A 268 -17.96 -5.02 7.93
N LYS A 269 -19.24 -4.66 7.96
CA LYS A 269 -20.25 -5.33 8.82
C LYS A 269 -20.67 -6.71 8.28
N THR A 270 -20.53 -6.94 6.98
CA THR A 270 -20.89 -8.19 6.31
C THR A 270 -19.73 -9.17 6.23
N THR A 271 -18.55 -8.77 6.69
CA THR A 271 -17.35 -9.60 6.67
C THR A 271 -17.52 -10.72 7.72
N PRO A 272 -17.51 -12.00 7.30
CA PRO A 272 -17.60 -13.12 8.24
C PRO A 272 -16.47 -13.05 9.24
N LYS A 273 -16.79 -13.30 10.52
CA LYS A 273 -15.76 -13.44 11.56
C LYS A 273 -15.18 -14.85 11.50
N ASP A 274 -13.90 -14.99 11.83
CA ASP A 274 -13.21 -16.29 11.74
C ASP A 274 -13.95 -17.39 12.54
N ASP A 275 -14.55 -17.05 13.69
CA ASP A 275 -15.36 -17.96 14.51
C ASP A 275 -16.66 -18.44 13.81
N GLU A 276 -17.25 -17.60 12.95
CA GLU A 276 -18.48 -17.92 12.20
C GLU A 276 -18.16 -18.77 10.97
N GLU A 277 -17.00 -18.59 10.33
CA GLU A 277 -16.53 -19.46 9.23
C GLU A 277 -16.23 -20.88 9.73
N GLU A 278 -15.58 -21.01 10.89
CA GLU A 278 -15.24 -22.32 11.47
C GLU A 278 -16.51 -23.09 11.89
N ASP A 279 -17.49 -22.40 12.49
CA ASP A 279 -18.80 -22.98 12.82
C ASP A 279 -19.61 -23.37 11.56
N ASN A 280 -19.62 -22.52 10.52
CA ASN A 280 -20.30 -22.83 9.27
C ASN A 280 -19.64 -24.00 8.52
N LEU A 281 -18.31 -24.08 8.51
CA LEU A 281 -17.58 -25.20 7.91
C LEU A 281 -17.80 -26.51 8.69
N SER A 282 -17.81 -26.43 10.02
CA SER A 282 -18.14 -27.56 10.90
C SER A 282 -19.57 -28.07 10.66
N LYS A 283 -20.54 -27.16 10.55
CA LYS A 283 -21.94 -27.48 10.22
C LYS A 283 -22.09 -28.08 8.82
N ALA A 284 -21.43 -27.53 7.81
CA ALA A 284 -21.46 -28.06 6.45
C ALA A 284 -20.85 -29.47 6.37
N ASN A 285 -19.71 -29.70 7.04
CA ASN A 285 -19.09 -31.02 7.11
C ASN A 285 -19.97 -32.04 7.86
N SER A 286 -20.65 -31.61 8.93
CA SER A 286 -21.60 -32.45 9.66
C SER A 286 -22.82 -32.84 8.81
N GLN A 287 -23.34 -31.92 7.99
CA GLN A 287 -24.46 -32.19 7.08
C GLN A 287 -24.08 -33.16 5.95
N LEU A 288 -22.86 -33.05 5.41
CA LEU A 288 -22.35 -34.00 4.41
C LEU A 288 -22.19 -35.42 4.98
N GLN A 289 -21.74 -35.54 6.25
CA GLN A 289 -21.65 -36.83 6.94
C GLN A 289 -23.03 -37.45 7.21
N LEU A 290 -24.03 -36.64 7.60
CA LEU A 290 -25.41 -37.10 7.79
C LEU A 290 -26.08 -37.56 6.49
N SER A 291 -25.80 -36.88 5.37
CA SER A 291 -26.30 -37.28 4.04
C SER A 291 -25.63 -38.55 3.53
N GLY A 292 -24.33 -38.74 3.78
CA GLY A 292 -23.60 -39.97 3.43
C GLY A 292 -24.10 -41.21 4.19
N ASN A 293 -24.46 -41.07 5.46
CA ASN A 293 -24.98 -42.18 6.27
C ASN A 293 -26.42 -42.58 5.91
N GLN A 294 -27.25 -41.65 5.42
CA GLN A 294 -28.61 -41.99 4.97
C GLN A 294 -28.63 -42.73 3.62
N GLY A 295 -27.56 -42.62 2.81
CA GLY A 295 -27.39 -43.36 1.55
C GLY A 295 -27.06 -44.85 1.72
N GLN A 296 -26.50 -45.26 2.87
CA GLN A 296 -26.16 -46.66 3.16
C GLN A 296 -27.27 -47.46 3.84
N ALA A 297 -28.38 -46.81 4.23
CA ALA A 297 -29.47 -47.47 4.97
C ALA A 297 -30.63 -48.00 4.09
N LYS A 298 -30.54 -47.91 2.76
CA LYS A 298 -31.56 -48.46 1.85
C LYS A 298 -31.10 -49.77 1.20
N GLY A 299 -31.26 -50.85 1.96
CA GLY A 299 -31.80 -52.15 1.54
C GLY A 299 -31.16 -52.90 0.37
N VAL A 300 -30.52 -54.03 0.69
CA VAL A 300 -30.67 -55.27 -0.09
C VAL A 300 -31.46 -56.24 0.79
N PRO A 301 -32.75 -56.49 0.54
CA PRO A 301 -33.45 -57.62 1.14
C PRO A 301 -33.02 -58.91 0.44
N ALA A 302 -32.93 -59.97 1.25
CA ALA A 302 -32.56 -61.34 0.89
C ALA A 302 -33.49 -61.99 -0.14
#